data_AF-A0AAN1LUR2-F1
#
_entry.id   AF-A0AAN1LUR2-F1
#
_cell.length_a   1.000
_cell.length_b   1.000
_cell.length_c   1.000
_cell.angle_alpha   90.00
_cell.angle_beta   90.00
_cell.angle_gamma   90.00
#
_symmetry.space_group_name_H-M   'P 1'
#
loop_
_entity.id
_entity.type
_entity.pdbx_description
1 polymer ?
#
loop_
_entity_poly.entity_id
_entity_poly.type
_entity_poly.pdbx_seq_one_letter_code
_entity_poly.pdbx_strand_id
1 'polypeptide(L)'
;MSDSLAAAGTAAGPMAEVALTGDVSRPARMTVSELLSWPQHRAQVSFDCATSGIQRHRFTGPFLHDVLVSAGPAFDPARRKDRLRFLIAVHGVDGHHALLSWAEIDPDFGRAPVLLAVTIDDTPLDRAGPQLVLPQDRCGARYISGIDTIRVDGGYTVRT
;
A
#
# COMPACT_ATOMS: atom_id res chain seq x y z
N MET A 1 -22.83 -37.52 -27.54
CA MET A 1 -22.82 -36.21 -28.21
C MET A 1 -22.87 -35.18 -27.08
N SER A 2 -21.79 -35.00 -26.32
CA SER A 2 -20.58 -34.24 -26.66
C SER A 2 -20.90 -32.77 -26.96
N ASP A 3 -20.53 -31.95 -25.98
CA ASP A 3 -19.86 -30.66 -26.08
C ASP A 3 -20.57 -29.47 -26.72
N SER A 4 -20.83 -28.47 -25.88
CA SER A 4 -20.22 -27.15 -26.10
C SER A 4 -20.17 -26.35 -24.80
N LEU A 5 -19.04 -26.49 -24.09
CA LEU A 5 -18.53 -25.44 -23.24
C LEU A 5 -18.08 -24.30 -24.15
N ALA A 6 -18.91 -23.27 -24.27
CA ALA A 6 -18.47 -22.00 -24.82
C ALA A 6 -17.34 -21.47 -23.93
N ALA A 7 -16.12 -21.48 -24.47
CA ALA A 7 -14.99 -20.81 -23.87
C ALA A 7 -15.31 -19.31 -23.80
N ALA A 8 -15.74 -18.85 -22.62
CA ALA A 8 -15.71 -17.45 -22.29
C ALA A 8 -14.23 -17.04 -22.24
N GLY A 9 -13.76 -16.43 -23.33
CA GLY A 9 -12.46 -15.79 -23.36
C GLY A 9 -12.37 -14.83 -22.17
N THR A 10 -11.46 -15.10 -21.25
CA THR A 10 -11.21 -14.23 -20.10
C THR A 10 -10.68 -12.91 -20.64
N ALA A 11 -11.52 -11.88 -20.67
CA ALA A 11 -11.13 -10.54 -21.06
C ALA A 11 -9.92 -10.09 -20.20
N ALA A 12 -8.82 -9.76 -20.88
CA ALA A 12 -7.62 -9.19 -20.30
C ALA A 12 -7.87 -7.71 -19.99
N GLY A 13 -8.33 -7.41 -18.77
CA GLY A 13 -8.35 -6.05 -18.24
C GLY A 13 -6.94 -5.55 -17.90
N PRO A 14 -6.71 -4.23 -17.83
CA PRO A 14 -5.41 -3.66 -17.48
C PRO A 14 -5.00 -4.09 -16.06
N MET A 15 -3.70 -4.21 -15.84
CA MET A 15 -3.14 -4.39 -14.49
C MET A 15 -3.24 -3.07 -13.73
N ALA A 16 -3.46 -3.16 -12.41
CA ALA A 16 -3.46 -2.00 -11.55
C ALA A 16 -2.02 -1.50 -11.34
N GLU A 17 -1.86 -0.18 -11.34
CA GLU A 17 -0.61 0.50 -11.07
C GLU A 17 -0.76 1.44 -9.87
N VAL A 18 0.30 1.54 -9.06
CA VAL A 18 0.42 2.54 -8.01
C VAL A 18 1.52 3.54 -8.37
N ALA A 19 1.21 4.83 -8.31
CA ALA A 19 2.16 5.92 -8.49
C ALA A 19 2.78 6.34 -7.14
N LEU A 20 4.10 6.24 -7.02
CA LEU A 20 4.87 6.77 -5.90
C LEU A 20 5.46 8.14 -6.28
N THR A 21 5.01 9.18 -5.59
CA THR A 21 5.26 10.58 -5.97
C THR A 21 5.62 11.46 -4.76
N GLY A 22 5.84 12.75 -5.02
CA GLY A 22 6.11 13.76 -4.00
C GLY A 22 7.60 14.04 -3.83
N ASP A 23 8.01 14.26 -2.60
CA ASP A 23 9.37 14.64 -2.21
C ASP A 23 10.28 13.40 -2.17
N VAL A 24 10.42 12.76 -3.33
CA VAL A 24 11.25 11.58 -3.58
C VAL A 24 12.19 11.83 -4.75
N SER A 25 13.40 11.30 -4.66
CA SER A 25 14.40 11.42 -5.74
C SER A 25 14.11 10.52 -6.94
N ARG A 26 13.39 9.41 -6.71
CA ARG A 26 13.04 8.42 -7.73
C ARG A 26 11.53 8.15 -7.71
N PRO A 27 10.70 9.05 -8.28
CA PRO A 27 9.28 8.75 -8.47
C PRO A 27 9.12 7.53 -9.38
N ALA A 28 8.07 6.73 -9.14
CA ALA A 28 7.88 5.47 -9.83
C ALA A 28 6.39 5.18 -10.07
N ARG A 29 6.10 4.36 -11.08
CA ARG A 29 4.84 3.60 -11.17
C ARG A 29 5.20 2.14 -11.02
N MET A 30 4.42 1.42 -10.22
CA MET A 30 4.67 0.00 -9.94
C MET A 30 3.37 -0.78 -10.10
N THR A 31 3.46 -1.94 -10.74
CA THR A 31 2.43 -2.96 -10.74
C THR A 31 2.54 -3.86 -9.52
N VAL A 32 1.48 -4.60 -9.22
CA VAL A 32 1.52 -5.65 -8.19
C VAL A 32 2.59 -6.70 -8.48
N SER A 33 2.77 -7.08 -9.76
CA SER A 33 3.78 -8.04 -10.16
C SER A 33 5.21 -7.56 -9.89
N GLU A 34 5.49 -6.27 -10.06
CA GLU A 34 6.79 -5.71 -9.68
C GLU A 34 6.98 -5.81 -8.17
N LEU A 35 5.98 -5.41 -7.36
CA LEU A 35 6.02 -5.46 -5.89
C LEU A 35 6.30 -6.87 -5.32
N LEU A 36 5.99 -7.94 -6.06
CA LEU A 36 6.34 -9.31 -5.68
C LEU A 36 7.85 -9.59 -5.63
N SER A 37 8.68 -8.78 -6.31
CA SER A 37 10.13 -8.93 -6.29
C SER A 37 10.79 -8.45 -4.99
N TRP A 38 10.06 -7.71 -4.14
CA TRP A 38 10.53 -7.31 -2.82
C TRP A 38 10.37 -8.44 -1.81
N PRO A 39 11.08 -8.41 -0.66
CA PRO A 39 10.83 -9.31 0.45
C PRO A 39 9.35 -9.26 0.88
N GLN A 40 8.72 -10.43 0.99
CA GLN A 40 7.29 -10.55 1.29
C GLN A 40 7.08 -10.87 2.77
N HIS A 41 6.14 -10.16 3.39
CA HIS A 41 5.75 -10.31 4.79
C HIS A 41 4.26 -10.62 4.89
N ARG A 42 3.86 -11.33 5.95
CA ARG A 42 2.47 -11.72 6.19
C ARG A 42 1.92 -11.06 7.44
N ALA A 43 0.68 -10.60 7.38
CA ALA A 43 -0.07 -10.15 8.54
C ALA A 43 -1.43 -10.82 8.58
N GLN A 44 -1.76 -11.45 9.70
CA GLN A 44 -3.12 -11.89 10.00
C GLN A 44 -3.77 -10.80 10.84
N VAL A 45 -4.87 -10.24 10.34
CA VAL A 45 -5.53 -9.09 10.95
C VAL A 45 -6.99 -9.43 11.23
N SER A 46 -7.52 -8.83 12.28
CA SER A 46 -8.96 -8.81 12.55
C SER A 46 -9.37 -7.37 12.78
N PHE A 47 -10.29 -6.86 11.99
CA PHE A 47 -10.74 -5.48 12.07
C PHE A 47 -12.25 -5.39 11.99
N ASP A 48 -12.80 -4.42 12.72
CA ASP A 48 -14.23 -4.18 12.76
C ASP A 48 -14.66 -3.33 11.55
N CYS A 49 -15.55 -3.88 10.73
CA CYS A 49 -16.24 -3.16 9.68
C CYS A 49 -17.64 -2.79 10.16
N ALA A 50 -17.96 -1.50 10.18
CA ALA A 50 -19.25 -1.00 10.66
C ALA A 50 -20.48 -1.67 9.99
N THR A 51 -20.34 -2.12 8.74
CA THR A 51 -21.43 -2.73 7.95
C THR A 51 -21.41 -4.25 7.94
N SER A 52 -20.27 -4.89 8.21
CA SER A 52 -20.10 -6.35 8.07
C SER A 52 -19.56 -7.05 9.32
N GLY A 53 -19.38 -6.30 10.42
CA GLY A 53 -18.82 -6.80 11.67
C GLY A 53 -17.33 -7.14 11.56
N ILE A 54 -16.84 -7.97 12.48
CA ILE A 54 -15.43 -8.35 12.54
C ILE A 54 -15.04 -9.17 11.30
N GLN A 55 -14.14 -8.63 10.50
CA GLN A 55 -13.50 -9.32 9.39
C GLN A 55 -12.16 -9.90 9.82
N ARG A 56 -11.77 -11.04 9.26
CA ARG A 56 -10.47 -11.66 9.48
C ARG A 56 -9.86 -12.07 8.15
N HIS A 57 -8.69 -11.52 7.86
CA HIS A 57 -7.98 -11.75 6.61
C HIS A 57 -6.49 -11.94 6.86
N ARG A 58 -5.84 -12.63 5.93
CA ARG A 58 -4.39 -12.71 5.85
C ARG A 58 -3.89 -11.95 4.63
N PHE A 59 -3.10 -10.92 4.87
CA PHE A 59 -2.46 -10.13 3.84
C PHE A 59 -1.00 -10.54 3.66
N THR A 60 -0.51 -10.44 2.42
CA THR A 60 0.91 -10.62 2.10
C THR A 60 1.38 -9.46 1.23
N GLY A 61 2.56 -8.91 1.53
CA GLY A 61 3.18 -7.85 0.72
C GLY A 61 4.52 -7.39 1.29
N PRO A 62 5.26 -6.55 0.58
CA PRO A 62 6.41 -5.86 1.14
C PRO A 62 6.01 -4.89 2.25
N PHE A 63 6.96 -4.59 3.13
CA PHE A 63 6.79 -3.45 4.04
C PHE A 63 6.74 -2.15 3.24
N LEU A 64 5.77 -1.30 3.58
CA LEU A 64 5.64 0.02 2.97
C LEU A 64 6.93 0.82 3.12
N HIS A 65 7.57 0.75 4.29
CA HIS A 65 8.84 1.42 4.56
C HIS A 65 9.92 1.09 3.51
N ASP A 66 10.10 -0.18 3.16
CA ASP A 66 11.18 -0.60 2.26
C ASP A 66 10.91 -0.14 0.83
N VAL A 67 9.64 -0.16 0.41
CA VAL A 67 9.21 0.41 -0.87
C VAL A 67 9.49 1.92 -0.91
N LEU A 68 9.12 2.66 0.14
CA LEU A 68 9.31 4.10 0.18
C LEU A 68 10.79 4.52 0.27
N VAL A 69 11.61 3.81 1.05
CA VAL A 69 13.06 4.03 1.10
C VAL A 69 13.69 3.80 -0.28
N SER A 70 13.18 2.82 -1.04
CA SER A 70 13.65 2.56 -2.40
C SER A 70 13.38 3.71 -3.38
N ALA A 71 12.46 4.64 -3.08
CA ALA A 71 12.25 5.86 -3.86
C ALA A 71 13.16 7.03 -3.45
N GLY A 72 13.92 6.88 -2.36
CA GLY A 72 14.82 7.90 -1.82
C GLY A 72 14.09 9.19 -1.44
N PRO A 73 13.32 9.20 -0.33
CA PRO A 73 12.68 10.40 0.20
C PRO A 73 13.69 11.53 0.45
N ALA A 74 13.27 12.78 0.26
CA ALA A 74 14.12 13.97 0.30
C ALA A 74 14.46 14.45 1.73
N PHE A 75 14.96 13.55 2.56
CA PHE A 75 15.55 13.85 3.88
C PHE A 75 16.91 13.19 4.04
N ASP A 76 17.70 13.66 4.99
CA ASP A 76 18.92 12.96 5.41
C ASP A 76 18.55 11.72 6.28
N PRO A 77 18.79 10.48 5.80
CA PRO A 77 18.39 9.28 6.52
C PRO A 77 19.12 9.10 7.85
N ALA A 78 20.28 9.73 8.06
CA ALA A 78 21.02 9.67 9.32
C ALA A 78 20.50 10.69 10.36
N ARG A 79 19.77 11.73 9.92
CA ARG A 79 19.23 12.77 10.80
C ARG A 79 17.80 12.46 11.17
N ARG A 80 17.61 11.77 12.30
CA ARG A 80 16.29 11.41 12.85
C ARG A 80 15.27 12.56 12.82
N LYS A 81 15.66 13.76 13.25
CA LYS A 81 14.78 14.95 13.27
C LYS A 81 14.29 15.36 11.88
N ASP A 82 15.10 15.12 10.85
CA ASP A 82 14.80 15.50 9.47
C ASP A 82 13.66 14.62 8.90
N ARG A 83 13.67 13.33 9.25
CA ARG A 83 12.66 12.33 8.83
C ARG A 83 11.29 12.58 9.44
N LEU A 84 11.25 13.11 10.68
CA LEU A 84 10.01 13.28 11.46
C LEU A 84 9.00 14.25 10.87
N ARG A 85 9.42 15.13 9.95
CA ARG A 85 8.50 16.07 9.31
C ARG A 85 7.72 15.47 8.14
N PHE A 86 8.03 14.24 7.70
CA PHE A 86 7.42 13.68 6.49
C PHE A 86 6.08 13.02 6.78
N LEU A 87 5.09 13.30 5.94
CA LEU A 87 3.86 12.55 5.81
C LEU A 87 3.89 11.63 4.59
N ILE A 88 3.04 10.62 4.65
CA ILE A 88 2.75 9.68 3.58
C ILE A 88 1.24 9.74 3.38
N ALA A 89 0.81 10.25 2.22
CA ALA A 89 -0.58 10.27 1.81
C ALA A 89 -0.86 9.12 0.85
N VAL A 90 -1.91 8.37 1.15
CA VAL A 90 -2.33 7.20 0.37
C VAL A 90 -3.74 7.42 -0.16
N HIS A 91 -3.93 7.16 -1.46
CA HIS A 91 -5.19 7.30 -2.17
C HIS A 91 -5.59 5.97 -2.82
N GLY A 92 -6.83 5.55 -2.59
CA GLY A 92 -7.46 4.41 -3.25
C GLY A 92 -8.31 4.84 -4.44
N VAL A 93 -8.46 3.96 -5.43
CA VAL A 93 -9.29 4.21 -6.63
C VAL A 93 -10.76 4.55 -6.34
N ASP A 94 -11.24 4.21 -5.13
CA ASP A 94 -12.60 4.52 -4.65
C ASP A 94 -12.72 5.93 -4.03
N GLY A 95 -11.64 6.72 -4.06
CA GLY A 95 -11.58 8.05 -3.45
C GLY A 95 -11.27 8.02 -1.95
N HIS A 96 -11.02 6.84 -1.36
CA HIS A 96 -10.68 6.72 0.05
C HIS A 96 -9.23 7.17 0.30
N HIS A 97 -9.02 7.87 1.42
CA HIS A 97 -7.73 8.47 1.75
C HIS A 97 -7.29 8.13 3.17
N ALA A 98 -5.99 7.88 3.34
CA ALA A 98 -5.37 7.81 4.66
C ALA A 98 -4.04 8.56 4.69
N LEU A 99 -3.67 8.97 5.89
CA LEU A 99 -2.37 9.57 6.20
C LEU A 99 -1.61 8.70 7.19
N LEU A 100 -0.29 8.67 7.02
CA LEU A 100 0.68 8.18 7.97
C LEU A 100 1.77 9.25 8.14
N SER A 101 2.34 9.35 9.32
CA SER A 101 3.64 9.98 9.49
C SER A 101 4.75 9.00 9.09
N TRP A 102 5.87 9.51 8.59
CA TRP A 102 7.06 8.68 8.36
C TRP A 102 7.50 7.96 9.65
N ALA A 103 7.39 8.65 10.78
CA ALA A 103 7.75 8.15 12.10
C ALA A 103 6.98 6.88 12.52
N GLU A 104 5.76 6.66 12.01
CA GLU A 104 5.00 5.45 12.30
C GLU A 104 5.70 4.19 11.77
N ILE A 105 6.36 4.27 10.61
CA ILE A 105 6.98 3.11 9.94
C ILE A 105 8.51 3.10 10.02
N ASP A 106 9.11 4.17 10.53
CA ASP A 106 10.55 4.32 10.67
C ASP A 106 11.14 3.35 11.72
N PRO A 107 12.24 2.63 11.41
CA PRO A 107 12.87 1.66 12.32
C PRO A 107 13.38 2.22 13.65
N ASP A 108 13.73 3.51 13.72
CA ASP A 108 14.16 4.16 14.97
C ASP A 108 12.96 4.66 15.81
N PHE A 109 11.73 4.57 15.29
CA PHE A 109 10.52 5.10 15.93
C PHE A 109 9.43 4.02 16.03
N GLY A 110 8.23 4.27 15.48
CA GLY A 110 7.07 3.40 15.68
C GLY A 110 7.28 2.00 15.09
N ARG A 111 8.11 1.88 14.04
CA ARG A 111 8.44 0.62 13.36
C ARG A 111 7.20 -0.25 13.11
N ALA A 112 6.08 0.39 12.76
CA ALA A 112 4.85 -0.33 12.50
C ALA A 112 5.03 -1.21 11.25
N PRO A 113 4.59 -2.48 11.29
CA PRO A 113 4.76 -3.42 10.18
C PRO A 113 3.71 -3.19 9.09
N VAL A 114 3.61 -1.97 8.60
CA VAL A 114 2.63 -1.57 7.58
C VAL A 114 3.00 -2.25 6.27
N LEU A 115 2.04 -2.97 5.68
CA LEU A 115 2.22 -3.67 4.42
C LEU A 115 1.63 -2.85 3.28
N LEU A 116 2.31 -2.91 2.14
CA LEU A 116 1.72 -2.67 0.84
C LEU A 116 1.32 -4.04 0.27
N ALA A 117 0.14 -4.53 0.65
CA ALA A 117 -0.29 -5.89 0.38
C ALA A 117 -0.56 -6.11 -1.12
N VAL A 118 -0.07 -7.24 -1.62
CA VAL A 118 -0.24 -7.74 -3.00
C VAL A 118 -1.15 -8.96 -3.07
N THR A 119 -1.43 -9.60 -1.92
CA THR A 119 -2.46 -10.64 -1.80
C THR A 119 -3.32 -10.47 -0.55
N ILE A 120 -4.57 -10.94 -0.64
CA ILE A 120 -5.50 -11.13 0.48
C ILE A 120 -6.03 -12.57 0.44
N ASP A 121 -5.88 -13.32 1.52
CA ASP A 121 -6.27 -14.73 1.61
C ASP A 121 -5.79 -15.55 0.40
N ASP A 122 -4.52 -15.35 0.04
CA ASP A 122 -3.83 -15.91 -1.14
C ASP A 122 -4.41 -15.51 -2.51
N THR A 123 -5.43 -14.67 -2.56
CA THR A 123 -5.95 -14.09 -3.79
C THR A 123 -5.04 -12.95 -4.25
N PRO A 124 -4.47 -13.01 -5.47
CA PRO A 124 -3.64 -11.95 -6.01
C PRO A 124 -4.43 -10.67 -6.29
N LEU A 125 -3.81 -9.51 -6.06
CA LEU A 125 -4.44 -8.20 -6.25
C LEU A 125 -4.05 -7.54 -7.58
N ASP A 126 -3.49 -8.27 -8.54
CA ASP A 126 -2.91 -7.72 -9.80
C ASP A 126 -3.81 -6.75 -10.56
N ARG A 127 -5.13 -6.95 -10.53
CA ARG A 127 -6.12 -6.08 -11.18
C ARG A 127 -6.85 -5.18 -10.20
N ALA A 128 -6.99 -5.58 -8.94
CA ALA A 128 -7.67 -4.79 -7.91
C ALA A 128 -6.79 -3.64 -7.40
N GLY A 129 -5.47 -3.79 -7.50
CA GLY A 129 -4.47 -2.87 -6.95
C GLY A 129 -4.05 -3.28 -5.54
N PRO A 130 -2.83 -2.89 -5.13
CA PRO A 130 -2.32 -3.23 -3.81
C PRO A 130 -3.18 -2.59 -2.71
N GLN A 131 -3.15 -3.16 -1.51
CA GLN A 131 -3.92 -2.70 -0.37
C GLN A 131 -3.02 -2.25 0.78
N LEU A 132 -3.34 -1.11 1.40
CA LEU A 132 -2.65 -0.65 2.60
C LEU A 132 -3.14 -1.47 3.78
N VAL A 133 -2.24 -2.02 4.58
CA VAL A 133 -2.61 -2.81 5.77
C VAL A 133 -1.76 -2.34 6.94
N LEU A 134 -2.43 -1.95 8.03
CA LEU A 134 -1.80 -1.48 9.27
C LEU A 134 -2.16 -2.46 10.40
N PRO A 135 -1.37 -3.53 10.64
CA PRO A 135 -1.72 -4.56 11.61
C PRO A 135 -1.89 -4.05 13.05
N GLN A 136 -1.30 -2.89 13.37
CA GLN A 136 -1.44 -2.22 14.67
C GLN A 136 -2.79 -1.52 14.88
N ASP A 137 -3.53 -1.25 13.80
CA ASP A 137 -4.82 -0.58 13.90
C ASP A 137 -5.91 -1.58 14.27
N ARG A 138 -6.70 -1.25 15.30
CA ARG A 138 -7.89 -2.04 15.67
C ARG A 138 -9.06 -1.84 14.70
N CYS A 139 -9.12 -0.67 14.06
CA CYS A 139 -10.15 -0.33 13.09
C CYS A 139 -9.57 -0.41 11.67
N GLY A 140 -10.32 -0.99 10.73
CA GLY A 140 -9.90 -1.13 9.34
C GLY A 140 -10.00 0.14 8.50
N ALA A 141 -10.35 1.30 9.07
CA ALA A 141 -10.61 2.52 8.30
C ALA A 141 -9.39 3.02 7.51
N ARG A 142 -8.16 2.72 7.96
CA ARG A 142 -6.93 3.03 7.22
C ARG A 142 -6.49 1.93 6.26
N TYR A 143 -7.30 0.88 6.06
CA TYR A 143 -6.97 -0.20 5.13
C TYR A 143 -7.48 0.18 3.74
N ILE A 144 -6.65 0.92 2.99
CA ILE A 144 -6.99 1.45 1.68
C ILE A 144 -6.86 0.35 0.63
N SER A 145 -7.97 -0.12 0.06
CA SER A 145 -7.97 -1.06 -1.05
C SER A 145 -7.66 -0.35 -2.37
N GLY A 146 -7.05 -1.07 -3.32
CA GLY A 146 -6.80 -0.56 -4.67
C GLY A 146 -6.07 0.77 -4.70
N ILE A 147 -4.94 0.85 -4.00
CA ILE A 147 -4.12 2.07 -3.96
C ILE A 147 -3.65 2.40 -5.38
N ASP A 148 -3.94 3.62 -5.84
CA ASP A 148 -3.41 4.14 -7.11
C ASP A 148 -2.28 5.17 -6.90
N THR A 149 -2.18 5.78 -5.71
CA THR A 149 -1.21 6.83 -5.43
C THR A 149 -0.70 6.76 -4.00
N ILE A 150 0.61 6.83 -3.85
CA ILE A 150 1.31 7.09 -2.60
C ILE A 150 2.16 8.35 -2.79
N ARG A 151 1.94 9.36 -1.96
CA ARG A 151 2.70 10.60 -1.98
C ARG A 151 3.48 10.74 -0.68
N VAL A 152 4.79 10.94 -0.79
CA VAL A 152 5.67 11.31 0.34
C VAL A 152 5.85 12.83 0.32
N ASP A 153 5.63 13.52 1.43
CA ASP A 153 5.70 14.98 1.49
C ASP A 153 6.35 15.42 2.80
N GLY A 154 7.43 16.19 2.72
CA GLY A 154 8.10 16.79 3.87
C GLY A 154 8.35 18.29 3.67
N GLY A 155 7.86 18.86 2.57
CA GLY A 155 8.03 20.24 2.15
C GLY A 155 6.74 21.08 2.22
N TYR A 156 5.60 20.49 2.62
CA TYR A 156 4.30 21.14 2.89
C TYR A 156 4.06 22.42 2.09
N THR A 157 4.21 22.34 0.77
CA THR A 157 3.81 23.44 -0.10
C THR A 157 2.32 23.27 -0.38
N VAL A 158 1.54 24.31 -0.07
CA VAL A 158 0.13 24.35 -0.44
C VAL A 158 0.07 24.35 -1.96
N ARG A 159 -0.55 23.34 -2.55
CA ARG A 159 -0.99 23.43 -3.95
C ARG A 159 -2.13 24.43 -4.00
N THR A 160 -1.85 25.65 -4.48
CA THR A 160 -2.86 26.56 -5.03
C THR A 160 -3.48 25.99 -6.29
#